data_AF-A0A2D9RKC9-F1
#
_entry.id   AF-A0A2D9RKC9-F1
#
_cell.length_a   1.000
_cell.length_b   1.000
_cell.length_c   1.000
_cell.angle_alpha   90.00
_cell.angle_beta   90.00
_cell.angle_gamma   90.00
#
_symmetry.space_group_name_H-M   'P 1'
#
loop_
_entity.id
_entity.type
_entity.pdbx_description
1 polymer ?
#
loop_
_entity_poly.entity_id
_entity_poly.type
_entity_poly.pdbx_seq_one_letter_code
_entity_poly.pdbx_strand_id
1 'polypeptide(L)'
;MTHTFYLSAVAVLLAGASMALSACTTSKDFGDQMGAISKDWKQSEAKVEKGEKLVRDGRSDIKKGENNIEDGAREERKLTRLLEDANNRYLLALASIGKAATSDEISKEASDLREIEKSIDRMESDLKSARSLQVKGQKQVKSGKSRISKGERLINEGAAEMKAIEADYKTVSASIN
;
A
#
# COMPACT_ATOMS: atom_id res chain seq x y z
N MET A 1 -14.16 7.53 38.97
CA MET A 1 -15.30 6.61 38.90
C MET A 1 -14.76 5.20 38.84
N THR A 2 -14.84 4.53 39.98
CA THR A 2 -14.35 3.19 40.27
C THR A 2 -15.55 2.25 40.28
N HIS A 3 -15.51 1.17 39.48
CA HIS A 3 -16.38 0.03 39.69
C HIS A 3 -15.55 -1.24 39.79
N THR A 4 -15.48 -1.73 41.01
CA THR A 4 -15.05 -3.06 41.42
C THR A 4 -16.28 -3.98 41.54
N PHE A 5 -15.99 -5.29 41.41
CA PHE A 5 -16.77 -6.48 41.80
C PHE A 5 -17.96 -6.89 40.92
N TYR A 6 -17.94 -8.12 40.40
CA TYR A 6 -18.67 -9.25 41.01
C TYR A 6 -18.14 -10.60 40.50
N LEU A 7 -17.74 -11.45 41.45
CA LEU A 7 -17.71 -12.90 41.30
C LEU A 7 -19.11 -13.40 40.94
N SER A 8 -19.20 -14.40 40.07
CA SER A 8 -20.16 -15.49 40.29
C SER A 8 -19.70 -16.76 39.58
N ALA A 9 -19.19 -17.69 40.38
CA ALA A 9 -19.11 -19.09 40.02
C ALA A 9 -20.53 -19.65 40.07
N VAL A 10 -20.99 -20.26 38.98
CA VAL A 10 -22.17 -21.13 39.00
C VAL A 10 -21.77 -22.45 38.38
N ALA A 11 -21.46 -23.39 39.26
CA ALA A 11 -21.45 -24.81 38.96
C ALA A 11 -22.91 -25.28 38.86
N VAL A 12 -23.30 -25.84 37.71
CA VAL A 12 -24.49 -26.69 37.60
C VAL A 12 -24.03 -28.04 37.06
N LEU A 13 -23.98 -28.99 37.99
CA LEU A 13 -23.96 -30.43 37.74
C LEU A 13 -25.38 -30.86 37.35
N LEU A 14 -25.53 -31.45 36.17
CA LEU A 14 -26.65 -32.34 35.87
C LEU A 14 -26.10 -33.63 35.25
N ALA A 15 -25.99 -34.64 36.12
CA ALA A 15 -25.94 -36.04 35.72
C ALA A 15 -27.36 -36.47 35.31
N GLY A 16 -27.48 -37.14 34.16
CA GLY A 16 -28.78 -37.57 33.63
C GLY A 16 -28.65 -38.61 32.52
N ALA A 17 -28.60 -39.87 32.96
CA ALA A 17 -29.08 -41.11 32.33
C ALA A 17 -28.76 -41.42 30.85
N SER A 18 -28.10 -42.57 30.73
CA SER A 18 -28.02 -43.47 29.59
C SER A 18 -29.37 -43.87 28.97
N MET A 19 -29.27 -44.40 27.74
CA MET A 19 -30.24 -45.18 26.96
C MET A 19 -31.09 -44.42 25.93
N ALA A 20 -30.60 -44.39 24.69
CA ALA A 20 -31.22 -45.15 23.60
C ALA A 20 -30.34 -45.02 22.34
N LEU A 21 -29.64 -46.10 21.99
CA LEU A 21 -29.11 -46.31 20.64
C LEU A 21 -30.30 -46.46 19.68
N SER A 22 -30.81 -45.34 19.18
CA SER A 22 -31.82 -45.33 18.14
C SER A 22 -31.19 -44.84 16.84
N ALA A 23 -31.03 -45.78 15.92
CA ALA A 23 -30.93 -45.57 14.48
C ALA A 23 -29.72 -44.76 13.97
N CYS A 24 -28.62 -45.47 13.73
CA CYS A 24 -27.67 -45.12 12.67
C CYS A 24 -28.37 -45.20 11.29
N THR A 25 -29.15 -44.19 10.92
CA THR A 25 -29.75 -44.09 9.58
C THR A 25 -29.67 -42.66 9.02
N THR A 26 -28.48 -42.05 8.96
CA THR A 26 -28.28 -40.80 8.20
C THR A 26 -26.81 -40.57 7.80
N SER A 27 -26.11 -41.60 7.31
CA SER A 27 -24.66 -41.50 7.05
C SER A 27 -24.27 -41.06 5.63
N LYS A 28 -25.21 -40.70 4.75
CA LYS A 28 -24.88 -40.12 3.43
C LYS A 28 -24.99 -38.59 3.40
N ASP A 29 -25.91 -37.99 4.15
CA ASP A 29 -26.25 -36.57 4.04
C ASP A 29 -25.35 -35.66 4.89
N PHE A 30 -24.97 -36.10 6.10
CA PHE A 30 -24.06 -35.32 6.96
C PHE A 30 -22.65 -35.17 6.38
N GLY A 31 -22.09 -36.25 5.82
CA GLY A 31 -20.76 -36.22 5.23
C GLY A 31 -20.67 -35.24 4.06
N ASP A 32 -21.71 -35.21 3.22
CA ASP A 32 -21.81 -34.29 2.08
C ASP A 32 -21.99 -32.83 2.55
N GLN A 33 -22.82 -32.58 3.57
CA GLN A 33 -23.01 -31.24 4.18
C GLN A 33 -21.73 -30.72 4.84
N MET A 34 -21.02 -31.56 5.59
CA MET A 34 -19.74 -31.20 6.20
C MET A 34 -18.64 -30.96 5.15
N GLY A 35 -18.65 -31.73 4.07
CA GLY A 35 -17.76 -31.51 2.92
C GLY A 35 -18.00 -30.14 2.27
N ALA A 36 -19.26 -29.75 2.10
CA ALA A 36 -19.64 -28.44 1.57
C ALA A 36 -19.21 -27.29 2.50
N ILE A 37 -19.54 -27.40 3.80
CA ILE A 37 -19.12 -26.43 4.84
C ILE A 37 -17.60 -26.24 4.85
N SER A 38 -16.83 -27.33 4.80
CA SER A 38 -15.36 -27.25 4.77
C SER A 38 -14.84 -26.55 3.51
N LYS A 39 -15.46 -26.80 2.36
CA LYS A 39 -15.09 -26.16 1.09
C LYS A 39 -15.37 -24.66 1.12
N ASP A 40 -16.54 -24.26 1.60
CA ASP A 40 -16.94 -22.86 1.67
C ASP A 40 -16.07 -22.09 2.68
N TRP A 41 -15.71 -22.74 3.79
CA TRP A 41 -14.78 -22.18 4.76
C TRP A 41 -13.43 -21.87 4.12
N LYS A 42 -12.84 -22.84 3.40
CA LYS A 42 -11.57 -22.66 2.69
C LYS A 42 -11.63 -21.54 1.64
N GLN A 43 -12.75 -21.41 0.93
CA GLN A 43 -12.91 -20.32 -0.03
C GLN A 43 -12.95 -18.95 0.65
N SER A 44 -13.61 -18.86 1.80
CA SER A 44 -13.71 -17.63 2.59
C SER A 44 -12.35 -17.25 3.20
N GLU A 45 -11.62 -18.22 3.74
CA GLU A 45 -10.24 -18.06 4.22
C GLU A 45 -9.31 -17.54 3.11
N ALA A 46 -9.42 -18.10 1.89
CA ALA A 46 -8.64 -17.63 0.75
C ALA A 46 -8.96 -16.18 0.35
N LYS A 47 -10.20 -15.71 0.56
CA LYS A 47 -10.55 -14.28 0.38
C LYS A 47 -9.84 -13.41 1.40
N VAL A 48 -9.85 -13.80 2.68
CA VAL A 48 -9.16 -13.09 3.76
C VAL A 48 -7.66 -13.01 3.47
N GLU A 49 -7.01 -14.14 3.17
CA GLU A 49 -5.58 -14.19 2.86
C GLU A 49 -5.21 -13.28 1.67
N LYS A 50 -5.98 -13.37 0.59
CA LYS A 50 -5.80 -12.50 -0.59
C LYS A 50 -5.99 -11.02 -0.23
N GLY A 51 -6.95 -10.72 0.63
CA GLY A 51 -7.21 -9.36 1.10
C GLY A 51 -6.05 -8.80 1.93
N GLU A 52 -5.53 -9.59 2.87
CA GLU A 52 -4.35 -9.22 3.67
C GLU A 52 -3.11 -8.97 2.81
N LYS A 53 -2.89 -9.82 1.80
CA LYS A 53 -1.81 -9.64 0.83
C LYS A 53 -1.97 -8.30 0.09
N LEU A 54 -3.17 -7.96 -0.38
CA LEU A 54 -3.43 -6.68 -1.05
C LEU A 54 -3.20 -5.48 -0.14
N VAL A 55 -3.59 -5.56 1.14
CA VAL A 55 -3.33 -4.50 2.12
C VAL A 55 -1.83 -4.33 2.33
N ARG A 56 -1.09 -5.43 2.49
CA ARG A 56 0.38 -5.41 2.65
C ARG A 56 1.09 -4.81 1.45
N ASP A 57 0.76 -5.30 0.25
CA ASP A 57 1.31 -4.80 -1.01
C ASP A 57 0.96 -3.32 -1.21
N GLY A 58 -0.28 -2.92 -0.89
CA GLY A 58 -0.72 -1.53 -0.99
C GLY A 58 0.01 -0.58 -0.04
N ARG A 59 0.29 -1.00 1.21
CA ARG A 59 1.12 -0.23 2.15
C ARG A 59 2.55 -0.07 1.66
N SER A 60 3.11 -1.12 1.07
CA SER A 60 4.46 -1.08 0.46
C SER A 60 4.51 -0.09 -0.72
N ASP A 61 3.50 -0.09 -1.58
CA ASP A 61 3.39 0.86 -2.70
C ASP A 61 3.25 2.31 -2.22
N ILE A 62 2.44 2.56 -1.17
CA ILE A 62 2.32 3.89 -0.58
C ILE A 62 3.68 4.37 -0.06
N LYS A 63 4.39 3.55 0.72
CA LYS A 63 5.71 3.91 1.26
C LYS A 63 6.72 4.23 0.16
N LYS A 64 6.79 3.40 -0.88
CA LYS A 64 7.65 3.66 -2.05
C LYS A 64 7.25 4.94 -2.79
N GLY A 65 5.95 5.19 -2.89
CA GLY A 65 5.41 6.39 -3.52
C GLY A 65 5.75 7.66 -2.76
N GLU A 66 5.62 7.64 -1.43
CA GLU A 66 5.98 8.75 -0.53
C GLU A 66 7.48 9.06 -0.62
N ASN A 67 8.34 8.04 -0.59
CA ASN A 67 9.78 8.23 -0.78
C ASN A 67 10.10 8.89 -2.13
N ASN A 68 9.48 8.43 -3.23
CA ASN A 68 9.69 9.03 -4.55
C ASN A 68 9.23 10.50 -4.62
N ILE A 69 8.13 10.83 -3.93
CA ILE A 69 7.66 12.23 -3.82
C ILE A 69 8.67 13.07 -3.04
N GLU A 70 9.15 12.56 -1.90
CA GLU A 70 10.11 13.28 -1.07
C GLU A 70 11.44 13.51 -1.79
N ASP A 71 12.00 12.46 -2.38
CA ASP A 71 13.27 12.52 -3.12
C ASP A 71 13.15 13.46 -4.33
N GLY A 72 12.05 13.35 -5.08
CA GLY A 72 11.79 14.22 -6.22
C GLY A 72 11.62 15.69 -5.81
N ALA A 73 10.94 15.96 -4.69
CA ALA A 73 10.78 17.32 -4.17
C ALA A 73 12.09 17.90 -3.60
N ARG A 74 12.93 17.06 -3.01
CA ARG A 74 14.26 17.44 -2.52
C ARG A 74 15.16 17.84 -3.68
N GLU A 75 15.22 17.04 -4.73
CA GLU A 75 16.04 17.32 -5.90
C GLU A 75 15.51 18.53 -6.68
N GLU A 76 14.19 18.68 -6.81
CA GLU A 76 13.60 19.87 -7.44
C GLU A 76 14.00 21.16 -6.72
N ARG A 77 13.94 21.19 -5.37
CA ARG A 77 14.38 22.37 -4.59
C ARG A 77 15.85 22.69 -4.80
N LYS A 78 16.71 21.67 -4.84
CA LYS A 78 18.15 21.83 -5.06
C LYS A 78 18.43 22.36 -6.47
N LEU A 79 17.87 21.74 -7.49
CA LEU A 79 18.06 22.12 -8.89
C LEU A 79 17.49 23.50 -9.19
N THR A 80 16.37 23.89 -8.58
CA THR A 80 15.80 25.24 -8.74
C THR A 80 16.80 26.31 -8.30
N ARG A 81 17.47 26.11 -7.16
CA ARG A 81 18.50 27.05 -6.67
C ARG A 81 19.73 27.09 -7.58
N LEU A 82 20.18 25.92 -8.05
CA LEU A 82 21.32 25.84 -8.96
C LEU A 82 21.01 26.49 -10.32
N LEU A 83 19.77 26.34 -10.80
CA LEU A 83 19.31 26.96 -12.04
C LEU A 83 19.23 28.48 -11.90
N GLU A 84 18.73 29.00 -10.78
CA GLU A 84 18.74 30.43 -10.47
C GLU A 84 20.16 31.00 -10.45
N ASP A 85 21.09 30.32 -9.77
CA ASP A 85 22.50 30.71 -9.74
C ASP A 85 23.15 30.67 -11.12
N ALA A 86 22.91 29.62 -11.91
CA ALA A 86 23.44 29.51 -13.26
C ALA A 86 22.87 30.58 -14.20
N ASN A 87 21.58 30.90 -14.08
CA ASN A 87 20.96 32.00 -14.82
C ASN A 87 21.58 33.35 -14.45
N ASN A 88 21.85 33.59 -13.16
CA ASN A 88 22.55 34.80 -12.74
C ASN A 88 23.97 34.88 -13.33
N ARG A 89 24.72 33.76 -13.32
CA ARG A 89 26.04 33.67 -13.97
C ARG A 89 25.96 33.91 -15.48
N TYR A 90 24.94 33.36 -16.14
CA TYR A 90 24.69 33.58 -17.57
C TYR A 90 24.47 35.07 -17.86
N LEU A 91 23.60 35.73 -17.10
CA LEU A 91 23.32 37.16 -17.26
C LEU A 91 24.56 38.04 -17.03
N LEU A 92 25.38 37.71 -16.02
CA LEU A 92 26.64 38.41 -15.76
C LEU A 92 27.66 38.22 -16.89
N ALA A 93 27.74 37.01 -17.43
CA ALA A 93 28.58 36.70 -18.59
C ALA A 93 28.10 37.47 -19.83
N LEU A 94 26.80 37.48 -20.11
CA LEU A 94 26.20 38.27 -21.20
C LEU A 94 26.50 39.77 -21.06
N ALA A 95 26.42 40.33 -19.85
CA ALA A 95 26.73 41.74 -19.58
C ALA A 95 28.23 42.08 -19.74
N SER A 96 29.09 41.06 -19.87
CA SER A 96 30.53 41.22 -20.05
C SER A 96 30.98 41.01 -21.50
N ILE A 97 30.09 40.51 -22.37
CA ILE A 97 30.37 40.28 -23.79
C ILE A 97 30.90 41.54 -24.47
N GLY A 98 32.00 41.36 -25.19
CA GLY A 98 32.62 42.41 -26.00
C GLY A 98 33.56 43.34 -25.21
N LYS A 99 33.83 43.04 -23.93
CA LYS A 99 34.87 43.72 -23.15
C LYS A 99 36.27 43.12 -23.35
N ALA A 100 36.36 41.92 -23.92
CA ALA A 100 37.62 41.27 -24.24
C ALA A 100 38.39 42.04 -25.34
N ALA A 101 39.69 42.23 -25.15
CA ALA A 101 40.54 42.99 -26.07
C ALA A 101 41.40 42.09 -26.97
N THR A 102 41.55 40.82 -26.60
CA THR A 102 42.38 39.83 -27.31
C THR A 102 41.57 38.63 -27.79
N SER A 103 42.07 37.96 -28.83
CA SER A 103 41.44 36.74 -29.38
C SER A 103 41.30 35.62 -28.35
N ASP A 104 42.28 35.49 -27.43
CA ASP A 104 42.27 34.48 -26.38
C ASP A 104 41.18 34.76 -25.32
N GLU A 105 41.02 36.03 -24.94
CA GLU A 105 39.96 36.46 -24.03
C GLU A 105 38.56 36.26 -24.64
N ILE A 106 38.39 36.59 -25.93
CA ILE A 106 37.13 36.36 -26.65
C ILE A 106 36.80 34.85 -26.69
N SER A 107 37.81 34.01 -26.95
CA SER A 107 37.64 32.56 -27.00
C SER A 107 37.27 31.98 -25.63
N LYS A 108 37.87 32.51 -24.56
CA LYS A 108 37.55 32.11 -23.18
C LYS A 108 36.12 32.52 -22.80
N GLU A 109 35.73 33.76 -23.10
CA GLU A 109 34.37 34.25 -22.86
C GLU A 109 33.31 33.40 -23.57
N ALA A 110 33.53 33.06 -24.85
CA ALA A 110 32.64 32.18 -25.59
C ALA A 110 32.59 30.75 -25.01
N SER A 111 33.71 30.25 -24.47
CA SER A 111 33.77 28.94 -23.82
C SER A 111 33.00 28.94 -22.49
N ASP A 112 33.18 29.97 -21.67
CA ASP A 112 32.50 30.09 -20.36
C ASP A 112 30.97 30.18 -20.54
N LEU A 113 30.50 30.95 -21.52
CA LEU A 113 29.07 31.02 -21.87
C LEU A 113 28.51 29.66 -22.27
N ARG A 114 29.21 28.92 -23.15
CA ARG A 114 28.79 27.58 -23.58
C ARG A 114 28.74 26.57 -22.44
N GLU A 115 29.67 26.65 -21.49
CA GLU A 115 29.67 25.80 -20.29
C GLU A 115 28.46 26.11 -19.40
N ILE A 116 28.12 27.39 -19.23
CA ILE A 116 26.94 27.81 -18.47
C ILE A 116 25.65 27.31 -19.15
N GLU A 117 25.50 27.50 -20.46
CA GLU A 117 24.34 27.04 -21.23
C GLU A 117 24.15 25.52 -21.10
N LYS A 118 25.22 24.74 -21.30
CA LYS A 118 25.16 23.28 -21.09
C LYS A 118 24.76 22.90 -19.68
N SER A 119 25.20 23.66 -18.67
CA SER A 119 24.82 23.41 -17.29
C SER A 119 23.34 23.68 -17.08
N ILE A 120 22.81 24.78 -17.62
CA ILE A 120 21.39 25.14 -17.59
C ILE A 120 20.55 24.02 -18.22
N ASP A 121 20.89 23.58 -19.43
CA ASP A 121 20.19 22.51 -20.14
C ASP A 121 20.13 21.20 -19.32
N ARG A 122 21.26 20.82 -18.70
CA ARG A 122 21.31 19.64 -17.82
C ARG A 122 20.40 19.80 -16.61
N MET A 123 20.44 20.95 -15.94
CA MET A 123 19.59 21.20 -14.77
C MET A 123 18.10 21.20 -15.12
N GLU A 124 17.71 21.71 -16.28
CA GLU A 124 16.32 21.63 -16.76
C GLU A 124 15.88 20.19 -17.02
N SER A 125 16.75 19.38 -17.63
CA SER A 125 16.52 17.94 -17.81
C SER A 125 16.39 17.21 -16.47
N ASP A 126 17.24 17.53 -15.50
CA ASP A 126 17.20 16.94 -14.16
C ASP A 126 15.94 17.38 -13.41
N LEU A 127 15.48 18.62 -13.57
CA LEU A 127 14.22 19.12 -13.00
C LEU A 127 13.02 18.33 -13.54
N LYS A 128 13.01 18.07 -14.84
CA LYS A 128 11.98 17.23 -15.46
C LYS A 128 12.00 15.81 -14.89
N SER A 129 13.18 15.26 -14.64
CA SER A 129 13.35 13.93 -14.03
C SER A 129 12.87 13.90 -12.58
N ALA A 130 13.21 14.92 -11.78
CA ALA A 130 12.74 15.09 -10.41
C ALA A 130 11.21 15.18 -10.33
N ARG A 131 10.57 15.95 -11.22
CA ARG A 131 9.10 16.04 -11.32
C ARG A 131 8.47 14.72 -11.75
N SER A 132 9.10 14.00 -12.69
CA SER A 132 8.66 12.67 -13.11
C SER A 132 8.67 11.68 -11.95
N LEU A 133 9.66 11.76 -11.07
CA LEU A 133 9.74 10.94 -9.86
C LEU A 133 8.56 11.21 -8.91
N GLN A 134 8.21 12.49 -8.70
CA GLN A 134 7.04 12.86 -7.90
C GLN A 134 5.73 12.33 -8.50
N VAL A 135 5.55 12.45 -9.83
CA VAL A 135 4.38 11.90 -10.54
C VAL A 135 4.31 10.38 -10.41
N LYS A 136 5.44 9.68 -10.55
CA LYS A 136 5.52 8.24 -10.33
C LYS A 136 5.13 7.88 -8.90
N GLY A 137 5.61 8.64 -7.92
CA GLY A 137 5.26 8.46 -6.51
C GLY A 137 3.77 8.65 -6.24
N GLN A 138 3.15 9.69 -6.79
CA GLN A 138 1.70 9.91 -6.68
C GLN A 138 0.88 8.75 -7.27
N LYS A 139 1.30 8.21 -8.42
CA LYS A 139 0.67 7.02 -9.03
C LYS A 139 0.77 5.80 -8.13
N GLN A 140 1.93 5.59 -7.48
CA GLN A 140 2.13 4.49 -6.53
C GLN A 140 1.25 4.65 -5.28
N VAL A 141 1.17 5.85 -4.69
CA VAL A 141 0.27 6.13 -3.56
C VAL A 141 -1.19 5.84 -3.94
N LYS A 142 -1.63 6.31 -5.12
CA LYS A 142 -3.00 6.05 -5.60
C LYS A 142 -3.28 4.56 -5.80
N SER A 143 -2.36 3.84 -6.44
CA SER A 143 -2.46 2.39 -6.64
C SER A 143 -2.49 1.65 -5.30
N GLY A 144 -1.62 2.03 -4.36
CA GLY A 144 -1.56 1.43 -3.04
C GLY A 144 -2.84 1.62 -2.24
N LYS A 145 -3.43 2.83 -2.25
CA LYS A 145 -4.75 3.10 -1.64
C LYS A 145 -5.85 2.23 -2.25
N SER A 146 -5.86 2.07 -3.57
CA SER A 146 -6.83 1.21 -4.27
C SER A 146 -6.68 -0.27 -3.87
N ARG A 147 -5.44 -0.76 -3.76
CA ARG A 147 -5.16 -2.13 -3.29
C ARG A 147 -5.61 -2.36 -1.86
N ILE A 148 -5.34 -1.42 -0.95
CA ILE A 148 -5.80 -1.48 0.44
C ILE A 148 -7.32 -1.57 0.49
N SER A 149 -8.03 -0.65 -0.18
CA SER A 149 -9.50 -0.66 -0.20
C SER A 149 -10.07 -1.97 -0.74
N LYS A 150 -9.51 -2.52 -1.83
CA LYS A 150 -9.91 -3.83 -2.35
C LYS A 150 -9.60 -4.96 -1.37
N GLY A 151 -8.46 -4.89 -0.69
CA GLY A 151 -8.04 -5.88 0.29
C GLY A 151 -8.94 -5.90 1.52
N GLU A 152 -9.25 -4.74 2.08
CA GLU A 152 -10.19 -4.57 3.21
C GLU A 152 -11.58 -5.12 2.87
N ARG A 153 -12.06 -4.88 1.65
CA ARG A 153 -13.33 -5.46 1.19
C ARG A 153 -13.30 -7.00 1.21
N LEU A 154 -12.25 -7.61 0.67
CA LEU A 154 -12.12 -9.08 0.64
C LEU A 154 -12.00 -9.68 2.05
N ILE A 155 -11.29 -9.02 2.96
CA ILE A 155 -11.20 -9.42 4.36
C ILE A 155 -12.59 -9.40 5.00
N ASN A 156 -13.33 -8.32 4.81
CA ASN A 156 -14.66 -8.17 5.40
C ASN A 156 -15.66 -9.17 4.82
N GLU A 157 -15.67 -9.37 3.50
CA GLU A 157 -16.51 -10.36 2.81
C GLU A 157 -16.17 -11.78 3.31
N GLY A 158 -14.89 -12.17 3.30
CA GLY A 158 -14.46 -13.49 3.75
C GLY A 158 -14.78 -13.73 5.24
N ALA A 159 -14.55 -12.76 6.11
CA ALA A 159 -14.88 -12.88 7.53
C ALA A 159 -16.39 -13.00 7.79
N ALA A 160 -17.21 -12.27 7.03
CA ALA A 160 -18.67 -12.38 7.12
C ALA A 160 -19.16 -13.76 6.65
N GLU A 161 -18.61 -14.29 5.57
CA GLU A 161 -18.91 -15.64 5.06
C GLU A 161 -18.49 -16.72 6.07
N MET A 162 -17.28 -16.63 6.63
CA MET A 162 -16.82 -17.56 7.68
C MET A 162 -17.78 -17.55 8.89
N LYS A 163 -18.26 -16.38 9.31
CA LYS A 163 -19.22 -16.27 10.41
C LYS A 163 -20.56 -16.94 10.08
N ALA A 164 -21.03 -16.81 8.83
CA ALA A 164 -22.25 -17.49 8.39
C ALA A 164 -22.06 -19.02 8.36
N ILE A 165 -20.93 -19.48 7.82
CA ILE A 165 -20.58 -20.90 7.75
C ILE A 165 -20.45 -21.51 9.17
N GLU A 166 -19.92 -20.75 10.14
CA GLU A 166 -19.87 -21.19 11.54
C GLU A 166 -21.28 -21.40 12.13
N ALA A 167 -22.25 -20.57 11.76
CA ALA A 167 -23.63 -20.72 12.17
C ALA A 167 -24.28 -21.97 11.53
N ASP A 168 -24.02 -22.22 10.25
CA ASP A 168 -24.49 -23.41 9.55
C ASP A 168 -23.89 -24.68 10.16
N TYR A 169 -22.58 -24.68 10.45
CA TYR A 169 -21.91 -25.77 11.15
C TYR A 169 -22.53 -26.08 12.51
N LYS A 170 -22.83 -25.05 13.32
CA LYS A 170 -23.51 -25.22 14.61
C LYS A 170 -24.91 -25.82 14.45
N THR A 171 -25.63 -25.43 13.41
CA THR A 171 -26.98 -25.94 13.11
C THR A 171 -26.93 -27.42 12.72
N VAL A 172 -26.06 -27.78 11.77
CA VAL A 172 -25.90 -29.17 11.33
C VAL A 172 -25.41 -30.06 12.47
N SER A 173 -24.42 -29.60 13.26
CA SER A 173 -23.89 -30.38 14.38
C SER A 173 -24.91 -30.55 15.52
N ALA A 174 -25.79 -29.57 15.76
CA ALA A 174 -26.89 -29.70 16.71
C ALA A 174 -28.00 -30.66 16.24
N SER A 175 -28.15 -30.89 14.93
CA SER A 175 -29.16 -31.81 14.38
C SER A 175 -28.80 -33.30 14.52
N ILE A 176 -27.57 -33.59 14.93
CA ILE A 176 -27.00 -34.94 15.04
C ILE A 176 -26.86 -35.39 16.50
N ASN A 177 -26.92 -34.46 17.44
CA ASN A 177 -26.92 -34.71 18.89
C ASN A 177 -28.35 -34.78 19.42
#